data_AF-A0A510V5X8-F1
#
_entry.id   AF-A0A510V5X8-F1
#
_cell.length_a   1.000
_cell.length_b   1.000
_cell.length_c   1.000
_cell.angle_alpha   90.00
_cell.angle_beta   90.00
_cell.angle_gamma   90.00
#
_symmetry.space_group_name_H-M   'P 1'
#
loop_
_entity.id
_entity.type
_entity.pdbx_description
1 polymer ?
#
loop_
_entity_poly.entity_id
_entity_poly.type
_entity_poly.pdbx_seq_one_letter_code
_entity_poly.pdbx_strand_id
1 'polypeptide(L)'
;MWAEEVHVSRPGTGVGAFLGWVLLGAGVGAGFGLGILGGLFLALGLLVVGGVLVVRQGLRPAQLGVLTGLGALPLAIAWLNRRGPGQYCAGGVTGASDCVAQSNPWPFVLVGVVAVVVGIVLFLRARRPPGPLIEPRR
;
A
#
# COMPACT_ATOMS: atom_id res chain seq x y z
N MET A 1 35.97 -3.13 -28.84
CA MET A 1 34.50 -3.13 -28.98
C MET A 1 33.95 -3.31 -27.57
N TRP A 2 33.43 -2.23 -26.99
CA TRP A 2 32.87 -2.25 -25.65
C TRP A 2 31.38 -2.54 -25.82
N ALA A 3 30.90 -3.65 -25.27
CA ALA A 3 29.47 -3.93 -25.24
C ALA A 3 28.86 -2.99 -24.19
N GLU A 4 28.14 -1.96 -24.65
CA GLU A 4 27.37 -1.11 -23.76
C GLU A 4 26.18 -1.94 -23.27
N GLU A 5 26.14 -2.23 -21.96
CA GLU A 5 25.03 -2.94 -21.34
C GLU A 5 23.78 -2.05 -21.40
N VAL A 6 23.05 -2.11 -22.51
CA VAL A 6 21.76 -1.44 -22.63
C VAL A 6 20.78 -2.15 -21.70
N HIS A 7 20.61 -1.62 -20.49
CA HIS A 7 19.58 -2.05 -19.55
C HIS A 7 18.20 -1.78 -20.15
N VAL A 8 17.65 -2.75 -20.87
CA VAL A 8 16.27 -2.71 -21.34
C VAL A 8 15.36 -2.82 -20.12
N SER A 9 14.89 -1.68 -19.62
CA SER A 9 13.97 -1.62 -18.49
C SER A 9 12.70 -2.38 -18.83
N ARG A 10 12.46 -3.52 -18.16
CA ARG A 10 11.19 -4.25 -18.34
C ARG A 10 10.02 -3.37 -17.89
N PRO A 11 9.04 -3.09 -18.76
CA PRO A 11 7.88 -2.30 -18.40
C PRO A 11 7.20 -2.88 -17.16
N GLY A 12 7.02 -2.08 -16.10
CA GLY A 12 6.34 -2.51 -14.88
C GLY A 12 7.20 -3.20 -13.82
N THR A 13 8.53 -3.19 -13.94
CA THR A 13 9.46 -3.66 -12.89
C THR A 13 10.18 -2.53 -12.15
N GLY A 14 9.99 -1.28 -12.59
CA GLY A 14 10.62 -0.11 -11.99
C GLY A 14 10.11 0.19 -10.58
N VAL A 15 11.04 0.52 -9.68
CA VAL A 15 10.72 0.91 -8.29
C VAL A 15 9.86 2.18 -8.25
N GLY A 16 10.10 3.15 -9.13
CA GLY A 16 9.27 4.35 -9.23
C GLY A 16 7.82 4.06 -9.57
N ALA A 17 7.57 3.13 -10.50
CA ALA A 17 6.21 2.69 -10.83
C ALA A 17 5.56 1.97 -9.63
N PHE A 18 6.31 1.12 -8.92
CA PHE A 18 5.84 0.48 -7.70
C PHE A 18 5.44 1.52 -6.64
N LEU A 19 6.29 2.51 -6.38
CA LEU A 19 6.00 3.60 -5.43
C LEU A 19 4.76 4.41 -5.82
N GLY A 20 4.54 4.66 -7.12
CA GLY A 20 3.30 5.28 -7.60
C GLY A 20 2.06 4.47 -7.23
N TRP A 21 2.13 3.14 -7.35
CA TRP A 21 1.05 2.25 -6.90
C TRP A 21 0.92 2.17 -5.37
N VAL A 22 2.02 2.29 -4.62
CA VAL A 22 1.98 2.43 -3.16
C VAL A 22 1.22 3.70 -2.77
N LEU A 23 1.51 4.83 -3.41
CA LEU A 23 0.80 6.09 -3.15
C LEU A 23 -0.68 5.98 -3.50
N LEU A 24 -1.02 5.32 -4.60
CA LEU A 24 -2.42 5.07 -4.98
C LEU A 24 -3.13 4.22 -3.92
N GLY A 25 -2.54 3.11 -3.48
CA GLY A 25 -3.09 2.26 -2.44
C GLY A 25 -3.26 2.98 -1.10
N ALA A 26 -2.27 3.79 -0.71
CA ALA A 26 -2.35 4.61 0.50
C ALA A 26 -3.46 5.66 0.40
N GLY A 27 -3.64 6.29 -0.76
CA GLY A 27 -4.73 7.23 -1.03
C GLY A 27 -6.11 6.58 -0.95
N VAL A 28 -6.26 5.37 -1.50
CA VAL A 28 -7.50 4.59 -1.37
C VAL A 28 -7.79 4.28 0.09
N GLY A 29 -6.77 3.80 0.84
CA GLY A 29 -6.89 3.54 2.27
C GLY A 29 -7.28 4.78 3.07
N ALA A 30 -6.62 5.92 2.79
CA ALA A 30 -6.94 7.19 3.43
C ALA A 30 -8.37 7.64 3.14
N GLY A 31 -8.84 7.54 1.89
CA GLY A 31 -10.22 7.87 1.52
C GLY A 31 -11.25 7.08 2.34
N PHE A 32 -11.08 5.77 2.46
CA PHE A 32 -11.94 4.95 3.33
C PHE A 32 -11.81 5.30 4.82
N GLY A 33 -10.60 5.60 5.28
CA GLY A 33 -10.30 5.92 6.68
C GLY A 33 -10.89 7.26 7.18
N LEU A 34 -11.25 8.19 6.29
CA LEU A 34 -11.83 9.48 6.67
C LEU A 34 -13.24 9.36 7.27
N GLY A 35 -13.98 8.29 6.98
CA GLY A 35 -15.32 8.09 7.55
C GLY A 35 -16.39 9.10 7.09
N ILE A 36 -16.12 9.88 6.03
CA ILE A 36 -17.04 10.85 5.44
C ILE A 36 -17.33 10.51 3.98
N LEU A 37 -18.47 10.99 3.45
CA LEU A 37 -18.88 10.77 2.05
C LEU A 37 -17.79 11.19 1.05
N GLY A 38 -17.16 12.36 1.27
CA GLY A 38 -16.08 12.84 0.42
C GLY A 38 -14.89 11.85 0.34
N GLY A 39 -14.57 11.19 1.46
CA GLY A 39 -13.53 10.16 1.51
C GLY A 39 -13.90 8.91 0.71
N LEU A 40 -15.17 8.48 0.79
CA LEU A 40 -15.67 7.38 -0.03
C LEU A 40 -15.56 7.69 -1.53
N PHE A 41 -16.01 8.87 -1.98
CA PHE A 41 -15.89 9.26 -3.39
C PHE A 41 -14.44 9.36 -3.85
N LEU A 42 -13.54 9.86 -3.00
CA LEU A 42 -12.11 9.88 -3.29
C LEU A 42 -11.55 8.46 -3.47
N ALA A 43 -11.86 7.53 -2.55
CA ALA A 43 -11.41 6.15 -2.64
C ALA A 43 -11.92 5.47 -3.92
N LEU A 44 -13.21 5.65 -4.25
CA LEU A 44 -13.80 5.12 -5.48
C LEU A 44 -13.16 5.73 -6.73
N GLY A 45 -12.91 7.04 -6.75
CA GLY A 45 -12.22 7.71 -7.85
C GLY A 45 -10.81 7.16 -8.09
N LEU A 46 -10.04 6.93 -7.02
CA LEU A 46 -8.71 6.34 -7.11
C LEU A 46 -8.74 4.87 -7.57
N LEU A 47 -9.75 4.10 -7.14
CA LEU A 47 -9.98 2.73 -7.65
C LEU A 47 -10.29 2.72 -9.14
N VAL A 48 -11.11 3.67 -9.63
CA VAL A 48 -11.38 3.83 -11.06
C VAL A 48 -10.11 4.17 -11.82
N VAL A 49 -9.31 5.13 -11.34
CA VAL A 49 -8.01 5.47 -11.95
C VAL A 49 -7.11 4.24 -12.00
N GLY A 50 -7.00 3.49 -10.90
CA GLY A 50 -6.23 2.25 -10.85
C GLY A 50 -6.72 1.22 -11.86
N GLY A 51 -8.03 0.99 -11.94
CA GLY A 51 -8.64 0.08 -12.91
C GLY A 51 -8.37 0.48 -14.35
N VAL A 52 -8.52 1.77 -14.69
CA VAL A 52 -8.20 2.30 -16.02
C VAL A 52 -6.73 2.09 -16.36
N LEU A 53 -5.82 2.33 -15.42
CA LEU A 53 -4.38 2.09 -15.61
C LEU A 53 -4.09 0.60 -15.84
N VAL A 54 -4.73 -0.31 -15.09
CA VAL A 54 -4.60 -1.76 -15.30
C VAL A 54 -5.10 -2.16 -16.69
N VAL A 55 -6.28 -1.68 -17.12
CA VAL A 55 -6.84 -1.98 -18.45
C VAL A 55 -5.92 -1.47 -19.57
N ARG A 56 -5.35 -0.28 -19.42
CA ARG A 56 -4.47 0.32 -20.45
C ARG A 56 -3.07 -0.27 -20.49
N GLN A 57 -2.52 -0.70 -19.36
CA GLN A 57 -1.11 -1.11 -19.25
C GLN A 57 -0.92 -2.64 -19.15
N GLY A 58 -2.01 -3.39 -18.94
CA GLY A 58 -1.98 -4.80 -18.58
C GLY A 58 -1.57 -5.03 -17.12
N LEU A 59 -1.59 -6.29 -16.69
CA LEU A 59 -1.10 -6.68 -15.37
C LEU A 59 0.43 -6.60 -15.33
N ARG A 60 0.96 -5.87 -14.35
CA ARG A 60 2.39 -5.57 -14.21
C ARG A 60 2.84 -5.75 -12.75
N PRO A 61 4.05 -6.26 -12.49
CA PRO A 61 4.56 -6.45 -11.13
C PRO A 61 4.45 -5.21 -10.23
N ALA A 62 4.70 -4.02 -10.77
CA ALA A 62 4.61 -2.76 -10.03
C ALA A 62 3.24 -2.50 -9.38
N GLN A 63 2.14 -3.06 -9.92
CA GLN A 63 0.79 -2.88 -9.36
C GLN A 63 0.63 -3.48 -7.96
N LEU A 64 1.51 -4.41 -7.57
CA LEU A 64 1.58 -4.96 -6.21
C LEU A 64 1.90 -3.88 -5.15
N GLY A 65 2.38 -2.70 -5.59
CA GLY A 65 2.50 -1.52 -4.74
C GLY A 65 1.18 -1.13 -4.08
N VAL A 66 0.03 -1.34 -4.73
CA VAL A 66 -1.30 -1.03 -4.15
C VAL A 66 -1.52 -1.76 -2.83
N LEU A 67 -1.17 -3.05 -2.77
CA LEU A 67 -1.32 -3.86 -1.56
C LEU A 67 -0.43 -3.32 -0.42
N THR A 68 0.79 -2.90 -0.77
CA THR A 68 1.72 -2.29 0.18
C THR A 68 1.16 -0.96 0.71
N GLY A 69 0.62 -0.13 -0.18
CA GLY A 69 0.01 1.16 0.16
C GLY A 69 -1.24 1.04 1.01
N LEU A 70 -2.11 0.06 0.73
CA LEU A 70 -3.31 -0.21 1.52
C LEU A 70 -2.99 -0.55 2.98
N GLY A 71 -1.79 -1.06 3.27
CA GLY A 71 -1.32 -1.28 4.64
C GLY A 71 -1.22 0.01 5.48
N ALA A 72 -1.17 1.19 4.85
CA ALA A 72 -1.14 2.47 5.57
C ALA A 72 -2.40 2.71 6.42
N LEU A 73 -3.59 2.28 5.96
CA LEU A 73 -4.84 2.46 6.68
C LEU A 73 -4.85 1.74 8.04
N PRO A 74 -4.65 0.41 8.13
CA PRO A 74 -4.62 -0.28 9.42
C PRO A 74 -3.47 0.22 10.31
N LEU A 75 -2.31 0.61 9.75
CA LEU A 75 -1.24 1.23 10.54
C LEU A 75 -1.66 2.60 11.11
N ALA A 76 -2.40 3.41 10.36
CA ALA A 76 -2.95 4.66 10.85
C ALA A 76 -3.98 4.41 11.97
N ILE A 77 -4.85 3.40 11.83
CA ILE A 77 -5.80 3.01 12.87
C ILE A 77 -5.04 2.55 14.14
N ALA A 78 -3.99 1.74 14.00
CA ALA A 78 -3.13 1.35 15.12
C ALA A 78 -2.55 2.58 15.84
N TRP A 79 -2.07 3.57 15.08
CA TRP A 79 -1.50 4.80 15.63
C TRP A 79 -2.52 5.64 16.41
N LEU A 80 -3.76 5.70 15.94
CA LEU A 80 -4.86 6.37 16.65
C LEU A 80 -5.18 5.67 17.98
N ASN A 81 -5.07 4.34 18.01
CA ASN A 81 -5.32 3.47 19.16
C ASN A 81 -4.05 3.16 20.00
N ARG A 82 -2.97 3.95 19.83
CA ARG A 82 -1.65 3.65 20.42
C ARG A 82 -1.61 3.63 21.95
N ARG A 83 -2.63 4.16 22.63
CA ARG A 83 -2.67 4.15 24.11
C ARG A 83 -3.22 2.85 24.67
N GLY A 84 -3.69 1.95 23.81
CA GLY A 84 -4.24 0.67 24.21
C GLY A 84 -5.73 0.75 24.55
N PRO A 85 -6.33 -0.38 24.95
CA PRO A 85 -7.77 -0.47 25.17
C PRO A 85 -8.22 0.38 26.37
N GLY A 86 -9.32 1.11 26.21
CA GLY A 86 -9.94 1.89 27.28
C GLY A 86 -10.41 3.27 26.83
N GLN A 87 -10.95 4.04 27.78
CA GLN A 87 -11.32 5.42 27.53
C GLN A 87 -10.11 6.33 27.72
N TYR A 88 -9.79 7.11 26.70
CA TYR A 88 -8.76 8.13 26.79
C TYR A 88 -9.37 9.52 26.66
N CYS A 89 -9.31 10.29 27.73
CA CYS A 89 -9.73 11.68 27.74
C CYS A 89 -8.48 12.56 27.57
N ALA A 90 -8.41 13.31 26.47
CA ALA A 90 -7.37 14.33 26.35
C ALA A 90 -7.69 15.44 27.37
N GLY A 91 -6.71 15.83 28.18
CA GLY A 91 -6.90 16.85 29.23
C GLY A 91 -7.35 18.18 28.62
N GLY A 92 -8.63 18.51 28.77
CA GLY A 92 -9.20 19.80 28.43
C GLY A 92 -9.27 20.68 29.69
N VAL A 93 -8.69 21.87 29.64
CA VAL A 93 -8.60 22.82 30.77
C VAL A 93 -9.97 23.38 31.20
N THR A 94 -11.03 23.10 30.43
CA THR A 94 -12.37 23.72 30.56
C THR A 94 -13.50 22.75 30.90
N GLY A 95 -13.19 21.55 31.39
CA GLY A 95 -14.21 20.61 31.93
C GLY A 95 -15.01 19.82 30.88
N ALA A 96 -14.84 20.11 29.59
CA ALA A 96 -15.30 19.27 28.48
C ALA A 96 -14.11 18.52 27.87
N SER A 97 -13.74 17.38 28.45
CA SER A 97 -12.78 16.47 27.83
C SER A 97 -13.53 15.45 26.98
N ASP A 98 -13.36 15.52 25.66
CA ASP A 98 -13.84 14.47 24.76
C ASP A 98 -13.04 13.19 25.05
N CYS A 99 -13.70 12.24 25.69
CA CYS A 99 -13.16 10.91 25.92
C CYS A 99 -13.40 10.06 24.67
N VAL A 100 -12.32 9.54 24.10
CA VAL A 100 -12.37 8.64 22.95
C VAL A 100 -12.11 7.21 23.40
N ALA A 101 -13.00 6.31 22.99
CA ALA A 101 -12.80 4.87 23.19
C ALA A 101 -11.67 4.39 22.29
N GLN A 102 -10.62 3.85 22.89
CA GLN A 102 -9.52 3.21 22.18
C GLN A 102 -9.65 1.69 22.24
N SER A 103 -9.27 1.06 21.14
CA SER A 103 -9.23 -0.39 20.95
C SER A 103 -7.79 -0.92 21.04
N ASN A 104 -7.61 -2.23 21.09
CA ASN A 104 -6.27 -2.82 21.04
C ASN A 104 -5.60 -2.51 19.69
N PRO A 105 -4.42 -1.86 19.64
CA PRO A 105 -3.77 -1.50 18.38
C PRO A 105 -3.11 -2.68 17.64
N TRP A 106 -2.73 -3.75 18.35
CA TRP A 106 -1.93 -4.84 17.80
C TRP A 106 -2.54 -5.60 16.62
N PRO A 107 -3.86 -5.89 16.58
CA PRO A 107 -4.49 -6.49 15.40
C PRO A 107 -4.30 -5.66 14.13
N PHE A 108 -4.40 -4.33 14.25
CA PHE A 108 -4.22 -3.43 13.11
C PHE A 108 -2.75 -3.32 12.69
N VAL A 109 -1.81 -3.33 13.65
CA VAL A 109 -0.37 -3.43 13.35
C VAL A 109 -0.07 -4.69 12.56
N LEU A 110 -0.58 -5.84 13.01
CA LEU A 110 -0.37 -7.12 12.34
C LEU A 110 -0.88 -7.08 10.90
N VAL A 111 -2.12 -6.65 10.69
CA VAL A 111 -2.71 -6.56 9.35
C VAL A 111 -1.91 -5.62 8.45
N GLY A 112 -1.55 -4.43 8.95
CA GLY A 112 -0.78 -3.45 8.18
C GLY A 112 0.61 -3.93 7.79
N VAL A 113 1.35 -4.50 8.75
CA VAL A 113 2.69 -5.08 8.51
C VAL A 113 2.60 -6.24 7.52
N VAL A 114 1.62 -7.13 7.65
CA VAL A 114 1.43 -8.24 6.72
C VAL A 114 1.16 -7.73 5.31
N ALA A 115 0.25 -6.75 5.13
CA ALA A 115 -0.02 -6.17 3.81
C ALA A 115 1.23 -5.56 3.17
N VAL A 116 2.01 -4.79 3.94
CA VAL A 116 3.26 -4.17 3.50
C VAL A 116 4.28 -5.23 3.09
N VAL A 117 4.54 -6.21 3.95
CA VAL A 117 5.53 -7.26 3.71
C VAL A 117 5.13 -8.12 2.51
N VAL A 118 3.87 -8.54 2.43
CA VAL A 118 3.37 -9.37 1.32
C VAL A 118 3.49 -8.59 0.00
N GLY A 119 3.06 -7.33 -0.05
CA GLY A 119 3.17 -6.52 -1.27
C GLY A 119 4.62 -6.35 -1.75
N ILE A 120 5.55 -6.08 -0.83
CA ILE A 120 6.99 -5.97 -1.12
C ILE A 120 7.54 -7.32 -1.60
N VAL A 121 7.27 -8.42 -0.88
CA VAL A 121 7.79 -9.74 -1.22
C VAL A 121 7.27 -10.20 -2.58
N LEU A 122 5.98 -10.01 -2.87
CA LEU A 122 5.41 -10.34 -4.17
C LEU A 122 6.04 -9.51 -5.28
N PHE A 123 6.25 -8.20 -5.08
CA PHE A 123 6.93 -7.35 -6.07
C PHE A 123 8.37 -7.81 -6.31
N LEU A 124 9.13 -8.11 -5.25
CA LEU A 124 10.49 -8.60 -5.35
C LEU A 124 10.58 -9.95 -6.05
N ARG A 125 9.60 -10.84 -5.85
CA ARG A 125 9.53 -12.13 -6.57
C ARG A 125 9.16 -11.92 -8.03
N ALA A 126 8.16 -11.09 -8.31
CA ALA A 126 7.64 -10.86 -9.67
C ALA A 126 8.59 -10.04 -10.56
N ARG A 127 9.48 -9.23 -9.97
CA ARG A 127 10.49 -8.47 -10.72
C ARG A 127 11.77 -9.26 -11.02
N ARG A 128 11.97 -10.44 -10.43
CA ARG A 128 13.16 -11.27 -10.72
C ARG A 128 13.08 -11.80 -12.16
N PRO A 129 14.18 -11.77 -12.93
CA PRO A 129 14.21 -12.42 -14.22
C PRO A 129 13.96 -13.93 -14.06
N PRO A 130 13.28 -14.60 -15.01
CA PRO A 130 13.28 -16.05 -15.10
C PRO A 130 14.73 -16.54 -15.08
N GLY A 131 15.01 -17.61 -14.34
CA GLY A 131 16.35 -18.21 -14.32
C GLY A 131 16.83 -18.56 -15.73
N PRO A 132 18.14 -18.75 -15.94
CA PRO A 132 18.67 -19.08 -17.26
C PRO A 132 17.93 -20.30 -17.82
N LEU A 133 17.21 -20.09 -18.92
CA LEU A 133 16.68 -21.20 -19.72
C LEU A 133 17.90 -21.92 -20.27
N ILE A 134 18.24 -23.07 -19.70
CA ILE A 134 19.24 -23.95 -20.26
C ILE A 134 18.62 -24.48 -21.56
N GLU A 135 18.95 -23.85 -22.68
CA GLU A 135 18.60 -24.36 -24.00
C GLU A 135 19.31 -25.72 -24.17
N PRO A 136 18.58 -26.84 -24.36
CA PRO A 136 19.22 -28.11 -24.61
C PRO A 136 19.97 -28.01 -25.94
N ARG A 137 21.30 -28.02 -25.88
CA ARG A 137 22.19 -28.02 -27.04
C ARG A 137 21.85 -29.26 -27.89
N ARG A 138 21.26 -29.05 -29.08
CA ARG A 138 21.11 -30.08 -30.12
C ARG A 138 22.21 -29.93 -31.15
#